data_AF-A0A0N9ZM86-F1
#
_entry.id   AF-A0A0N9ZM86-F1
#
_cell.length_a   1.000
_cell.length_b   1.000
_cell.length_c   1.000
_cell.angle_alpha   90.00
_cell.angle_beta   90.00
_cell.angle_gamma   90.00
#
_symmetry.space_group_name_H-M   'P 1'
#
loop_
_entity.id
_entity.type
_entity.pdbx_description
1 polymer ?
#
loop_
_entity_poly.entity_id
_entity_poly.type
_entity_poly.pdbx_seq_one_letter_code
_entity_poly.pdbx_strand_id
1 'polypeptide(L)' 'MSTHSQLTALRIAYLSQRWGVTPERAVMLAAIIFGEARG' A
#
# COMPACT_ATOMS: atom_id res chain seq x y z
N MET A 1 0.29 -10.99 13.21
CA MET A 1 0.41 -10.33 11.89
C MET A 1 1.51 -11.04 11.12
N SER A 2 1.23 -11.51 9.91
CA SER A 2 2.24 -12.11 9.03
C SER A 2 3.13 -11.00 8.43
N THR A 3 4.39 -11.31 8.16
CA THR A 3 5.37 -10.40 7.54
C THR A 3 4.85 -9.72 6.27
N HIS A 4 3.98 -10.43 5.54
CA HIS A 4 3.29 -9.91 4.36
C HIS A 4 2.41 -8.68 4.67
N SER A 5 1.58 -8.73 5.73
CA SER A 5 0.73 -7.61 6.12
C SER A 5 1.53 -6.38 6.59
N GLN A 6 2.71 -6.59 7.20
CA GLN A 6 3.60 -5.50 7.59
C GLN A 6 4.23 -4.83 6.35
N LEU A 7 4.66 -5.60 5.37
CA LEU A 7 5.23 -5.08 4.12
C LEU A 7 4.20 -4.26 3.33
N THR A 8 2.95 -4.73 3.26
CA THR A 8 1.83 -4.00 2.65
C THR A 8 1.58 -2.66 3.32
N ALA A 9 1.54 -2.62 4.65
CA ALA A 9 1.37 -1.37 5.39
C ALA A 9 2.51 -0.35 5.10
N LEU A 10 3.75 -0.83 5.04
CA LEU A 10 4.92 0.02 4.71
C LEU A 10 4.87 0.54 3.28
N ARG A 11 4.42 -0.27 2.32
CA ARG A 11 4.26 0.14 0.91
C ARG A 11 3.19 1.22 0.76
N ILE A 12 2.04 1.05 1.42
CA ILE A 12 0.97 2.05 1.43
C ILE A 12 1.47 3.37 2.04
N ALA A 13 2.17 3.30 3.18
CA ALA A 13 2.74 4.49 3.81
C ALA A 13 3.76 5.19 2.90
N TYR A 14 4.63 4.43 2.23
CA TYR A 14 5.60 4.96 1.27
C TYR A 14 4.91 5.66 0.09
N LEU A 15 3.90 5.04 -0.52
CA LEU A 15 3.17 5.61 -1.67
C LEU A 15 2.42 6.89 -1.28
N SER A 16 1.80 6.91 -0.10
CA SER A 16 1.13 8.11 0.42
C SER A 16 2.10 9.27 0.59
N GLN A 17 3.27 9.03 1.19
CA GLN A 17 4.29 10.07 1.38
C GLN A 17 4.95 10.50 0.07
N ARG A 18 5.27 9.54 -0.80
CA ARG A 18 6.02 9.81 -2.04
C ARG A 18 5.22 10.62 -3.04
N TRP A 19 3.90 10.41 -3.10
CA TRP A 19 3.02 11.07 -4.07
C TRP A 19 2.03 12.05 -3.45
N GLY A 20 2.06 12.23 -2.13
CA GLY A 20 1.15 13.15 -1.42
C GLY A 20 -0.32 12.77 -1.58
N VAL A 21 -0.62 11.48 -1.72
CA VAL A 21 -1.97 10.96 -1.95
C VAL A 21 -2.58 10.44 -0.65
N THR A 22 -3.92 10.43 -0.59
CA THR A 22 -4.65 9.88 0.55
C THR A 22 -4.36 8.39 0.73
N PRO A 23 -4.51 7.85 1.95
CA PRO A 23 -4.31 6.42 2.21
C PRO A 23 -5.12 5.51 1.29
N GLU A 24 -6.36 5.86 0.94
CA GLU A 24 -7.23 5.09 0.05
C GLU A 24 -6.63 4.99 -1.36
N ARG A 25 -6.13 6.12 -1.88
CA ARG A 25 -5.44 6.14 -3.18
C ARG A 25 -4.13 5.36 -3.10
N ALA A 26 -3.38 5.47 -2.01
CA ALA A 26 -2.16 4.69 -1.81
C ALA A 26 -2.43 3.18 -1.76
N VAL A 27 -3.55 2.73 -1.17
CA VAL A 27 -3.99 1.33 -1.19
C VAL A 27 -4.32 0.88 -2.61
N MET A 28 -5.08 1.67 -3.37
CA MET A 28 -5.36 1.35 -4.77
C MET A 28 -4.08 1.23 -5.60
N LEU A 29 -3.13 2.15 -5.38
CA LEU A 29 -1.83 2.11 -6.06
C LEU A 29 -0.98 0.92 -5.63
N ALA A 30 -0.99 0.55 -4.34
CA ALA A 30 -0.32 -0.65 -3.86
C ALA A 30 -0.92 -1.92 -4.51
N ALA A 31 -2.25 -1.98 -4.65
CA ALA A 31 -2.91 -3.08 -5.35
C ALA A 31 -2.54 -3.15 -6.84
N ILE A 32 -2.44 -2.00 -7.53
CA ILE A 32 -2.08 -1.94 -8.96
C ILE A 32 -0.59 -2.27 -9.20
N ILE A 33 0.31 -1.74 -8.37
CA ILE A 33 1.77 -1.83 -8.57
C ILE A 33 2.31 -3.16 -8.04
N PHE A 34 1.81 -3.61 -6.89
CA PHE A 34 2.35 -4.77 -6.17
C PHE A 34 1.42 -5.98 -6.17
N GLY A 35 0.22 -5.87 -6.76
CA GLY A 35 -0.77 -6.95 -6.75
C GLY A 35 -1.36 -7.22 -5.37
N GLU A 36 -1.28 -6.27 -4.43
CA GLU A 36 -1.79 -6.40 -3.04
C GLU A 36 -3.33 -6.31 -2.95
N ALA A 37 -4.03 -6.70 -4.00
CA ALA A 37 -5.49 -6.77 -4.02
C ALA A 37 -5.98 -7.62 -2.83
N ARG A 38 -6.81 -7.00 -1.98
CA ARG A 38 -7.38 -7.60 -0.77
C ARG A 38 -7.86 -9.03 -1.02
N GLY A 39 -7.18 -9.98 -0.40
CA GLY A 39 -7.76 -11.19 0.20
C GLY A 39 -7.73 -11.04 1.72
#